data_AF-A0A419FIM0-F1
#
_entry.id   AF-A0A419FIM0-F1
#
_cell.length_a   1.000
_cell.length_b   1.000
_cell.length_c   1.000
_cell.angle_alpha   90.00
_cell.angle_beta   90.00
_cell.angle_gamma   90.00
#
_symmetry.space_group_name_H-M   'P 1'
#
loop_
_entity.id
_entity.type
_entity.pdbx_description
1 polymer ?
#
loop_
_entity_poly.entity_id
_entity_poly.type
_entity_poly.pdbx_seq_one_letter_code
_entity_poly.pdbx_strand_id
1 'polypeptide(L)'
;MAERAFHLYLPEDAAQRERTPDPINHPEHYARLNPEPIDVIEAWGLDFLAGNVVKYVARHPFKGTPVEDLKKARFYLDRAIARLEAQRGKLE
;
A
#
# COMPACT_ATOMS: atom_id res chain seq x y z
N MET A 1 -30.48 8.13 12.00
CA MET A 1 -30.19 6.84 11.35
C MET A 1 -30.00 7.07 9.87
N ALA A 2 -28.78 7.39 9.46
CA ALA A 2 -28.40 7.45 8.05
C ALA A 2 -26.99 6.88 7.98
N GLU A 3 -26.92 5.56 7.80
CA GLU A 3 -25.71 4.85 7.43
C GLU A 3 -25.24 5.44 6.09
N ARG A 4 -24.24 6.31 6.15
CA ARG A 4 -23.57 6.80 4.94
C ARG A 4 -22.76 5.64 4.40
N ALA A 5 -23.35 5.00 3.41
CA ALA A 5 -22.76 3.99 2.56
C ALA A 5 -21.29 4.31 2.28
N PHE A 6 -20.44 3.41 2.77
CA PHE A 6 -19.02 3.27 2.45
C PHE A 6 -18.90 2.76 1.01
N HIS A 7 -19.50 3.50 0.07
CA HIS A 7 -19.43 3.20 -1.35
C HIS A 7 -18.05 3.67 -1.83
N LEU A 8 -17.05 2.85 -1.53
CA LEU A 8 -15.78 2.80 -2.21
C LEU A 8 -16.06 2.71 -3.71
N TYR A 9 -15.99 3.87 -4.37
CA TYR A 9 -15.92 3.97 -5.82
C TYR A 9 -14.55 3.43 -6.22
N LEU A 10 -14.43 2.12 -6.41
CA LEU A 10 -13.46 1.59 -7.34
C LEU A 10 -14.09 1.79 -8.72
N PRO A 11 -13.67 2.79 -9.51
CA PRO A 11 -14.16 2.91 -10.88
C PRO A 11 -13.88 1.58 -11.61
N GLU A 12 -14.87 1.10 -12.35
CA GLU A 12 -14.74 -0.08 -13.23
C GLU A 12 -13.55 0.05 -14.20
N ASP A 13 -13.06 1.28 -14.39
CA ASP A 13 -11.96 1.68 -15.26
C ASP A 13 -10.55 1.48 -14.65
N ALA A 14 -10.43 1.13 -13.36
CA ALA A 14 -9.12 0.92 -12.73
C ALA A 14 -8.33 -0.25 -13.36
N ALA A 15 -9.04 -1.19 -14.00
CA ALA A 15 -8.49 -2.43 -14.53
C ALA A 15 -7.88 -2.31 -15.93
N GLN A 16 -8.07 -1.21 -16.68
CA GLN A 16 -7.69 -1.12 -18.09
C GLN A 16 -7.05 0.22 -18.49
N ARG A 17 -5.95 0.59 -17.82
CA ARG A 17 -5.05 1.64 -18.34
C ARG A 17 -3.83 0.95 -18.95
N GLU A 18 -3.59 1.13 -20.26
CA GLU A 18 -2.24 0.96 -20.80
C GLU A 18 -1.34 1.96 -20.08
N ARG A 19 -0.59 1.51 -19.08
CA ARG A 19 0.31 2.36 -18.31
C ARG A 19 1.71 2.25 -18.92
N THR A 20 2.09 3.28 -19.67
CA THR A 20 3.46 3.42 -20.15
C THR A 20 4.40 3.61 -18.95
N PRO A 21 5.47 2.81 -18.79
CA PRO A 21 6.42 3.01 -17.71
C PRO A 21 6.99 4.44 -17.74
N ASP A 22 6.89 5.13 -16.61
CA ASP A 22 7.40 6.49 -16.41
C ASP A 22 8.14 6.53 -15.07
N PRO A 23 9.39 7.02 -15.01
CA PRO A 23 10.18 6.97 -13.77
C PRO A 23 9.52 7.66 -12.55
N ILE A 24 8.56 8.55 -12.77
CA ILE A 24 7.91 9.35 -11.73
C ILE A 24 6.55 8.77 -11.37
N ASN A 25 5.64 8.67 -12.35
CA ASN A 25 4.23 8.37 -12.16
C ASN A 25 3.92 6.87 -12.23
N HIS A 26 4.66 6.13 -13.07
CA HIS A 26 4.49 4.68 -13.24
C HIS A 26 5.86 3.98 -13.25
N PRO A 27 6.60 3.99 -12.12
CA PRO A 27 7.94 3.40 -12.09
C PRO A 27 7.90 1.95 -12.53
N GLU A 28 8.90 1.49 -13.28
CA GLU A 28 8.90 0.15 -13.91
C GLU A 28 8.61 -1.02 -12.95
N HIS A 29 9.05 -0.89 -11.69
CA HIS A 29 8.83 -1.88 -10.63
C HIS A 29 7.40 -1.90 -10.06
N TYR A 30 6.56 -0.94 -10.46
CA TYR A 30 5.14 -0.89 -10.14
C TYR A 30 4.26 -0.98 -11.39
N ALA A 31 4.62 -0.36 -12.51
CA ALA A 31 3.82 -0.33 -13.75
C ALA A 31 3.44 -1.72 -14.31
N ARG A 32 4.19 -2.76 -13.92
CA ARG A 32 3.93 -4.17 -14.24
C ARG A 32 2.92 -4.86 -13.33
N LEU A 33 2.48 -4.19 -12.27
CA LEU A 33 1.47 -4.65 -11.33
C LEU A 33 0.13 -4.02 -11.70
N ASN A 34 -0.93 -4.81 -11.62
CA ASN A 34 -2.29 -4.33 -11.77
C ASN A 34 -3.15 -4.98 -10.68
N PRO A 35 -3.59 -4.24 -9.64
CA PRO A 35 -3.35 -2.80 -9.40
C PRO A 35 -1.91 -2.45 -8.99
N GLU A 36 -1.50 -1.19 -9.15
CA GLU A 36 -0.24 -0.69 -8.57
C GLU A 36 -0.37 -0.51 -7.05
N PRO A 37 0.75 -0.50 -6.30
CA PRO A 37 0.68 -0.31 -4.84
C PRO A 37 0.00 0.98 -4.43
N ILE A 38 0.14 2.07 -5.21
CA ILE A 38 -0.56 3.33 -4.91
C ILE A 38 -2.08 3.17 -5.02
N ASP A 39 -2.56 2.46 -6.04
CA ASP A 39 -4.00 2.18 -6.22
C ASP A 39 -4.56 1.41 -5.02
N VAL A 40 -3.81 0.41 -4.52
CA VAL A 40 -4.21 -0.38 -3.33
C VAL A 40 -4.22 0.48 -2.07
N ILE A 41 -3.20 1.33 -1.89
CA ILE A 41 -3.06 2.20 -0.71
C ILE A 41 -4.21 3.20 -0.63
N GLU A 42 -4.55 3.83 -1.75
CA GLU A 42 -5.66 4.77 -1.85
C GLU A 42 -7.02 4.09 -1.68
N ALA A 43 -7.23 2.95 -2.36
CA ALA A 43 -8.49 2.22 -2.27
C ALA A 43 -8.76 1.68 -0.86
N TRP A 44 -7.74 1.27 -0.10
CA TRP A 44 -7.92 0.75 1.26
C TRP A 44 -7.81 1.84 2.33
N GLY A 45 -7.51 3.10 1.95
CA GLY A 45 -7.30 4.19 2.89
C GLY A 45 -6.17 3.91 3.88
N LEU A 46 -5.08 3.28 3.42
CA LEU A 46 -3.98 2.86 4.30
C LEU A 46 -3.21 4.07 4.83
N ASP A 47 -2.86 4.04 6.12
CA ASP A 47 -2.00 5.05 6.72
C ASP A 47 -0.54 4.92 6.26
N PHE A 48 0.30 5.87 6.67
CA PHE A 48 1.71 5.90 6.28
C PHE A 48 2.45 4.59 6.57
N LEU A 49 2.17 3.92 7.70
CA LEU A 49 2.87 2.69 8.06
C LEU A 49 2.40 1.53 7.18
N ALA A 50 1.09 1.29 7.14
CA ALA A 50 0.50 0.22 6.34
C ALA A 50 0.78 0.38 4.84
N GLY A 51 0.72 1.61 4.32
CA GLY A 51 1.02 1.87 2.92
C GLY A 51 2.47 1.62 2.55
N ASN A 52 3.42 1.92 3.45
CA ASN A 52 4.82 1.53 3.23
C ASN A 52 5.00 0.01 3.21
N VAL A 53 4.30 -0.74 4.07
CA VAL A 53 4.34 -2.21 4.05
C VAL A 53 3.93 -2.73 2.67
N VAL A 54 2.75 -2.32 2.18
CA VAL A 54 2.23 -2.74 0.85
C VAL A 54 3.22 -2.38 -0.26
N LYS A 55 3.72 -1.15 -0.26
CA LYS A 55 4.70 -0.67 -1.24
C LYS A 55 5.94 -1.56 -1.30
N TYR A 56 6.58 -1.85 -0.17
CA TYR A 56 7.82 -2.64 -0.18
C TYR A 56 7.57 -4.12 -0.48
N VAL A 57 6.45 -4.69 -0.02
CA VAL A 57 6.05 -6.06 -0.37
C VAL A 57 5.80 -6.19 -1.86
N ALA A 58 5.12 -5.23 -2.50
CA ALA A 58 4.90 -5.29 -3.93
C ALA A 58 6.19 -5.06 -4.75
N ARG A 59 7.12 -4.25 -4.24
CA ARG A 59 8.34 -3.85 -4.94
C ARG A 59 9.45 -4.89 -4.96
N HIS A 60 9.55 -5.71 -3.91
CA HIS A 60 10.71 -6.58 -3.67
C HIS A 60 11.12 -7.46 -4.87
N PRO A 61 10.22 -8.01 -5.70
CA PRO A 61 10.63 -8.87 -6.81
C PRO A 61 11.25 -8.11 -7.98
N PHE A 62 11.09 -6.78 -8.04
CA PHE A 62 11.28 -6.03 -9.29
C PHE A 62 12.31 -4.90 -9.22
N LYS A 63 12.73 -4.44 -8.03
CA LYS A 63 13.69 -3.33 -7.89
C LYS A 63 15.16 -3.76 -7.73
N GLY A 64 15.43 -5.06 -7.66
CA GLY A 64 16.78 -5.61 -7.55
C GLY A 64 17.34 -5.71 -6.12
N THR A 65 16.58 -5.33 -5.10
CA THR A 65 16.99 -5.42 -3.68
C THR A 65 15.96 -6.16 -2.80
N PRO A 66 15.60 -7.42 -3.14
CA PRO A 66 14.45 -8.11 -2.54
C PRO A 66 14.52 -8.23 -1.01
N VAL A 67 15.66 -8.63 -0.46
CA VAL A 67 15.83 -8.81 1.00
C VAL A 67 15.77 -7.46 1.73
N GLU A 68 16.33 -6.40 1.17
CA GLU A 68 16.28 -5.07 1.78
C GLU A 68 14.86 -4.52 1.79
N ASP A 69 14.10 -4.72 0.72
CA ASP A 69 12.70 -4.32 0.64
C ASP A 69 11.84 -5.08 1.65
N LEU A 70 12.02 -6.39 1.80
CA LEU A 70 11.30 -7.16 2.83
C LEU A 70 11.68 -6.73 4.25
N LYS A 71 12.95 -6.39 4.50
CA LYS A 71 13.37 -5.81 5.79
C LYS A 71 12.72 -4.46 6.06
N LYS A 72 12.57 -3.60 5.04
CA LYS A 72 11.82 -2.34 5.16
C LYS A 72 10.35 -2.58 5.45
N ALA A 73 9.70 -3.51 4.75
CA ALA A 73 8.31 -3.89 5.02
C ALA A 73 8.12 -4.31 6.49
N ARG A 74 8.99 -5.19 7.00
CA ARG A 74 8.98 -5.59 8.41
C ARG A 74 9.14 -4.40 9.35
N PHE A 75 10.10 -3.50 9.11
CA PHE A 75 10.30 -2.30 9.93
C PHE A 75 9.03 -1.44 10.07
N TYR A 76 8.28 -1.24 8.99
CA TYR A 76 7.03 -0.48 9.04
C TYR A 76 5.90 -1.25 9.74
N LEU A 77 5.84 -2.57 9.53
CA LEU A 77 4.86 -3.43 10.17
C LEU A 77 5.04 -3.47 11.69
N ASP A 78 6.28 -3.65 12.16
CA ASP A 78 6.61 -3.67 13.59
C ASP A 78 6.19 -2.36 14.28
N ARG A 79 6.38 -1.21 13.61
CA ARG A 79 5.94 0.09 14.13
C ARG A 79 4.42 0.24 14.16
N ALA A 80 3.71 -0.31 13.18
CA ALA A 80 2.26 -0.31 13.16
C ALA A 80 1.69 -1.13 14.32
N ILE A 81 2.28 -2.31 14.57
CA ILE A 81 1.94 -3.18 15.71
C ILE A 81 2.18 -2.44 17.04
N ALA A 82 3.38 -1.93 17.25
CA ALA A 82 3.74 -1.23 18.49
C ALA A 82 2.82 -0.02 18.77
N ARG A 83 2.40 0.71 17.73
CA ARG A 83 1.44 1.83 17.84
C ARG A 83 0.08 1.34 18.35
N LEU A 84 -0.44 0.24 17.80
CA LEU A 84 -1.72 -0.33 18.19
C LEU A 84 -1.67 -0.90 19.62
N GLU A 85 -0.59 -1.59 19.97
CA GLU A 85 -0.36 -2.10 21.34
C GLU A 85 -0.32 -0.97 22.36
N ALA A 86 0.42 0.11 22.07
CA ALA A 86 0.50 1.29 22.93
C ALA A 86 -0.82 2.06 23.04
N GLN A 87 -1.70 1.99 22.04
CA GLN A 87 -3.05 2.56 22.11
C GLN A 87 -3.97 1.72 23.00
N ARG A 88 -3.90 0.39 22.88
CA ARG A 88 -4.70 -0.54 23.71
C ARG A 88 -4.36 -0.40 25.20
N GLY A 89 -3.08 -0.34 25.56
CA GLY A 89 -2.65 -0.16 26.94
C GLY A 89 -2.95 1.22 27.56
N LYS A 90 -3.52 2.17 26.81
CA LYS A 90 -4.02 3.46 27.33
C LYS A 90 -5.53 3.46 27.58
N LEU A 91 -6.23 2.45 27.06
CA LEU A 91 -7.69 2.30 27.17
C LEU A 91 -8.08 1.37 28.33
N GLU A 92 -7.12 0.57 28.80
CA GLU A 92 -7.20 -0.26 30.02
C GLU A 92 -6.67 0.52 31.23
#